data_AF-A0A834DAY9-F1
#
_entry.id   AF-A0A834DAY9-F1
#
_cell.length_a   1.000
_cell.length_b   1.000
_cell.length_c   1.000
_cell.angle_alpha   90.00
_cell.angle_beta   90.00
_cell.angle_gamma   90.00
#
_symmetry.space_group_name_H-M   'P 1'
#
loop_
_entity.id
_entity.type
_entity.pdbx_description
1 polymer ?
#
loop_
_entity_poly.entity_id
_entity_poly.type
_entity_poly.pdbx_seq_one_letter_code
_entity_poly.pdbx_strand_id
1 'polypeptide(L)'
;MGFSSQCIYLALILTLGALTSQVAARTLQDVAMREMHEQWMAHHGRLYENNQEKEKRLKIFKENVALIESFNNIGNKPYKLGVNQFADLTNEEFKASRNRFKGHECSTKTSSFKYQNVTALPSSMDWRKKGAVTPIKDQGQCGCCWAFSAVAAMEGITKLKSGKLISLSEQELVDCDIKGVDQGCSGGLMDNAFQFVQNNHGLTTEANYPYTGVDGTCNTKGEANHAANINGYEDVPANSEKALLKAVANQPISVAIDAGGSDFQFYSSGIFTGECGTSLDHGVTAVGYGVTSDGTKYWLVNNSWGTEWGEEGYIRMQRDVDAKEGLCGIAMQASYPTA
;
A
#
# COMPACT_ATOMS: atom_id res chain seq x y z
N MET A 1 -2.46 59.00 -41.31
CA MET A 1 -1.69 58.52 -40.13
C MET A 1 -2.57 58.20 -38.90
N GLY A 2 -3.88 58.53 -38.85
CA GLY A 2 -4.72 58.30 -37.66
C GLY A 2 -5.17 56.86 -37.38
N PHE A 3 -5.25 55.99 -38.39
CA PHE A 3 -5.69 54.59 -38.20
C PHE A 3 -4.69 53.72 -37.42
N SER A 4 -3.39 54.06 -37.47
CA SER A 4 -2.33 53.26 -36.85
C SER A 4 -2.36 53.35 -35.32
N SER A 5 -2.49 54.56 -34.76
CA SER A 5 -2.57 54.74 -33.31
C SER A 5 -3.82 54.12 -32.69
N GLN A 6 -4.96 54.19 -33.37
CA GLN A 6 -6.24 53.68 -32.84
C GLN A 6 -6.23 52.15 -32.73
N CYS A 7 -5.61 51.45 -33.70
CA CYS A 7 -5.37 50.01 -33.62
C CYS A 7 -4.39 49.63 -32.50
N ILE A 8 -3.37 50.45 -32.24
CA ILE A 8 -2.41 50.23 -31.14
C ILE A 8 -3.10 50.36 -29.77
N TYR A 9 -3.95 51.37 -29.57
CA TYR A 9 -4.70 51.52 -28.31
C TYR A 9 -5.69 50.38 -28.07
N LEU A 10 -6.40 49.93 -29.11
CA LEU A 10 -7.28 48.76 -29.02
C LEU A 10 -6.51 47.48 -28.68
N ALA A 11 -5.36 47.25 -29.32
CA ALA A 11 -4.50 46.11 -29.01
C ALA A 11 -4.00 46.14 -27.56
N LEU A 12 -3.57 47.31 -27.05
CA LEU A 12 -3.14 47.48 -25.66
C LEU A 12 -4.27 47.25 -24.64
N ILE A 13 -5.49 47.71 -24.95
CA ILE A 13 -6.66 47.49 -24.08
C ILE A 13 -7.02 46.00 -24.05
N LEU A 14 -6.99 45.31 -25.20
CA LEU A 14 -7.27 43.88 -25.29
C LEU A 14 -6.21 43.03 -24.57
N THR A 15 -4.92 43.36 -24.70
CA THR A 15 -3.86 42.64 -23.98
C THR A 15 -3.93 42.87 -22.48
N LEU A 16 -4.23 44.10 -22.04
CA LEU A 16 -4.42 44.41 -20.62
C LEU A 16 -5.67 43.70 -20.05
N GLY A 17 -6.77 43.68 -20.81
CA GLY A 17 -7.99 42.92 -20.46
C GLY A 17 -7.74 41.41 -20.35
N ALA A 18 -6.96 40.85 -21.26
CA ALA A 18 -6.57 39.43 -21.20
C ALA A 18 -5.67 39.13 -20.00
N LEU A 19 -4.67 39.98 -19.72
CA LEU A 19 -3.77 39.83 -18.56
C LEU A 19 -4.54 39.91 -17.24
N THR A 20 -5.41 40.90 -17.07
CA THR A 20 -6.24 41.06 -15.85
C THR A 20 -7.18 39.88 -15.63
N SER A 21 -7.81 39.38 -16.70
CA SER A 21 -8.68 38.19 -16.63
C SER A 21 -7.89 36.94 -16.22
N GLN A 22 -6.69 36.74 -16.75
CA GLN A 22 -5.81 35.63 -16.38
C GLN A 22 -5.35 35.72 -14.92
N VAL A 23 -5.01 36.92 -14.43
CA VAL A 23 -4.63 37.13 -13.03
C VAL A 23 -5.80 36.81 -12.11
N ALA A 24 -7.00 37.32 -12.40
CA ALA A 24 -8.20 37.03 -11.61
C ALA A 24 -8.53 35.53 -11.56
N ALA A 25 -8.44 34.83 -12.70
CA ALA A 25 -8.66 33.39 -12.77
C ALA A 25 -7.63 32.61 -11.91
N ARG A 26 -6.35 32.99 -11.97
CA ARG A 26 -5.30 32.40 -11.11
C ARG A 26 -5.56 32.64 -9.63
N THR A 27 -6.00 33.84 -9.25
CA THR A 27 -6.34 34.15 -7.86
C THR A 27 -7.52 33.32 -7.36
N LEU A 28 -8.59 33.19 -8.15
CA LEU A 28 -9.75 32.36 -7.79
C LEU A 28 -9.35 30.88 -7.62
N GLN A 29 -8.53 30.35 -8.52
CA GLN A 29 -8.02 28.98 -8.42
C GLN A 29 -7.13 28.79 -7.17
N ASP A 30 -6.31 29.78 -6.82
CA ASP A 30 -5.49 29.73 -5.61
C ASP A 30 -6.35 29.70 -4.32
N VAL A 31 -7.41 30.52 -4.28
CA VAL A 31 -8.37 30.56 -3.18
C VAL A 31 -9.10 29.22 -3.05
N ALA A 32 -9.62 28.67 -4.15
CA ALA A 32 -10.31 27.37 -4.13
C ALA A 32 -9.39 26.23 -3.66
N MET A 33 -8.12 26.21 -4.10
CA MET A 33 -7.15 25.20 -3.65
C MET A 33 -6.80 25.35 -2.16
N ARG A 34 -6.75 26.57 -1.63
CA ARG A 34 -6.58 26.81 -0.19
C ARG A 34 -7.77 26.27 0.59
N GLU A 35 -8.99 26.59 0.19
CA GLU A 35 -10.21 26.09 0.83
C GLU A 35 -10.27 24.55 0.81
N MET A 36 -9.92 23.94 -0.32
CA MET A 36 -9.86 22.48 -0.43
C MET A 36 -8.79 21.88 0.49
N HIS A 37 -7.61 22.51 0.61
CA HIS A 37 -6.57 22.08 1.55
C HIS A 37 -7.03 22.21 3.01
N GLU A 38 -7.73 23.29 3.38
CA GLU A 38 -8.31 23.44 4.74
C GLU A 38 -9.31 22.34 5.05
N GLN A 39 -10.20 22.01 4.11
CA GLN A 39 -11.16 20.92 4.27
C GLN A 39 -10.48 19.55 4.37
N TRP A 40 -9.49 19.31 3.51
CA TRP A 40 -8.67 18.10 3.54
C TRP A 40 -7.92 17.96 4.87
N MET A 41 -7.31 19.05 5.37
CA MET A 41 -6.63 19.03 6.67
C MET A 41 -7.61 18.71 7.80
N ALA A 42 -8.79 19.32 7.81
CA ALA A 42 -9.82 19.05 8.81
C ALA A 42 -10.29 17.59 8.76
N HIS A 43 -10.45 17.02 7.56
CA HIS A 43 -10.87 15.64 7.36
C HIS A 43 -9.82 14.64 7.89
N HIS A 44 -8.54 14.86 7.60
CA HIS A 44 -7.44 13.97 8.00
C HIS A 44 -6.78 14.36 9.33
N GLY A 45 -7.36 15.29 10.10
CA GLY A 45 -6.82 15.75 11.38
C GLY A 45 -5.41 16.35 11.29
N ARG A 46 -5.07 17.00 10.16
CA ARG A 46 -3.72 17.52 9.90
C ARG A 46 -3.48 18.84 10.62
N LEU A 47 -2.39 18.87 11.37
CA LEU A 47 -1.87 20.05 12.05
C LEU A 47 -0.40 20.22 11.69
N TYR A 48 0.03 21.47 11.49
CA TYR A 48 1.42 21.80 11.17
C TYR A 48 2.02 22.68 12.26
N GLU A 49 3.32 22.54 12.46
CA GLU A 49 4.08 23.24 13.50
C GLU A 49 3.95 24.77 13.40
N ASN A 50 3.94 25.29 12.17
CA ASN A 50 3.89 26.72 11.91
C ASN A 50 3.32 27.01 10.51
N ASN A 51 3.02 28.29 10.24
CA ASN A 51 2.47 28.74 8.96
C ASN A 51 3.41 28.49 7.77
N GLN A 52 4.72 28.47 7.99
CA GLN A 52 5.68 28.21 6.91
C GLN A 52 5.58 26.76 6.43
N GLU A 53 5.49 25.80 7.36
CA GLU A 53 5.25 24.40 7.01
C GLU A 53 3.87 24.23 6.36
N LYS A 54 2.83 24.91 6.87
CA LYS A 54 1.50 24.89 6.25
C LYS A 54 1.51 25.37 4.79
N GLU A 55 2.20 26.46 4.49
CA GLU A 55 2.33 26.95 3.10
C GLU A 55 3.16 26.00 2.22
N LYS A 56 4.22 25.39 2.76
CA LYS A 56 4.97 24.34 2.05
C LYS A 56 4.06 23.15 1.70
N ARG A 57 3.27 22.68 2.67
CA ARG A 57 2.35 21.55 2.53
C ARG A 57 1.22 21.86 1.55
N LEU A 58 0.68 23.07 1.58
CA LEU A 58 -0.27 23.55 0.58
C LEU A 58 0.31 23.53 -0.84
N LYS A 59 1.58 23.92 -1.01
CA LYS A 59 2.24 23.87 -2.32
C LYS A 59 2.33 22.43 -2.84
N ILE A 60 2.78 21.50 -2.00
CA ILE A 60 2.85 20.06 -2.33
C ILE A 60 1.46 19.52 -2.64
N PHE A 61 0.45 19.88 -1.84
CA PHE A 61 -0.94 19.52 -2.06
C PHE A 61 -1.45 19.96 -3.42
N LYS A 62 -1.20 21.22 -3.82
CA LYS A 62 -1.56 21.73 -5.15
C LYS A 62 -0.89 20.95 -6.28
N GLU A 63 0.39 20.63 -6.14
CA GLU A 63 1.14 19.85 -7.12
C GLU A 63 0.57 18.43 -7.28
N ASN A 64 0.26 17.76 -6.17
CA ASN A 64 -0.32 16.42 -6.17
C ASN A 64 -1.75 16.40 -6.72
N VAL A 65 -2.59 17.38 -6.37
CA VAL A 65 -3.93 17.54 -6.93
C VAL A 65 -3.86 17.71 -8.46
N ALA A 66 -2.96 18.57 -8.94
CA ALA A 66 -2.79 18.77 -10.38
C ALA A 66 -2.34 17.49 -11.10
N LEU A 67 -1.46 16.69 -10.47
CA LEU A 67 -1.08 15.37 -10.98
C LEU A 67 -2.29 14.43 -11.09
N ILE A 68 -3.08 14.34 -10.02
CA ILE A 68 -4.28 13.48 -9.95
C ILE A 68 -5.31 13.89 -11.01
N GLU A 69 -5.60 15.19 -11.12
CA GLU A 69 -6.54 15.72 -12.12
C GLU A 69 -6.06 15.46 -13.54
N SER A 70 -4.77 15.72 -13.83
CA SER A 70 -4.17 15.46 -15.14
C SER A 70 -4.29 14.00 -15.53
N PHE A 71 -3.93 13.08 -14.63
CA PHE A 71 -4.04 11.64 -14.85
C PHE A 71 -5.49 11.23 -15.15
N ASN A 72 -6.44 11.68 -14.32
CA ASN A 72 -7.83 11.31 -14.45
C ASN A 72 -8.51 11.90 -15.71
N ASN A 73 -8.07 13.08 -16.15
CA ASN A 73 -8.56 13.76 -17.35
C ASN A 73 -8.09 13.11 -18.65
N ILE A 74 -6.88 12.55 -18.70
CA ILE A 74 -6.44 11.73 -19.84
C ILE A 74 -7.35 10.51 -19.97
N GLY A 75 -7.70 9.88 -18.84
CA GLY A 75 -8.76 8.89 -18.76
C GLY A 75 -8.53 7.59 -19.55
N ASN A 76 -7.29 7.31 -19.95
CA ASN A 76 -6.91 6.17 -20.78
C ASN A 76 -6.44 4.94 -19.96
N LYS A 77 -6.46 5.03 -18.63
CA LYS A 77 -6.07 3.95 -17.71
C LYS A 77 -7.31 3.31 -17.05
N PRO A 78 -7.27 2.01 -16.73
CA PRO A 78 -8.37 1.29 -16.09
C PRO A 78 -8.46 1.52 -14.56
N TYR A 79 -7.77 2.53 -14.04
CA TYR A 79 -7.80 2.95 -12.64
C TYR A 79 -7.89 4.48 -12.53
N LYS A 80 -8.19 4.94 -11.33
CA LYS A 80 -8.29 6.35 -10.96
C LYS A 80 -7.37 6.66 -9.79
N LEU A 81 -6.82 7.86 -9.83
CA LEU A 81 -6.13 8.46 -8.69
C LEU A 81 -7.11 9.31 -7.89
N GLY A 82 -6.84 9.51 -6.60
CA GLY A 82 -7.67 10.32 -5.71
C GLY A 82 -6.83 11.08 -4.69
N VAL A 83 -7.35 12.24 -4.28
CA VAL A 83 -6.80 12.97 -3.14
C VAL A 83 -7.07 12.14 -1.90
N ASN A 84 -6.01 11.67 -1.25
CA ASN A 84 -6.07 10.85 -0.05
C ASN A 84 -5.22 11.47 1.07
N GLN A 85 -5.04 10.76 2.18
CA GLN A 85 -4.29 11.22 3.34
C GLN A 85 -2.81 11.53 3.06
N PHE A 86 -2.26 11.22 1.89
CA PHE A 86 -0.87 11.51 1.49
C PHE A 86 -0.72 12.73 0.59
N ALA A 87 -1.81 13.47 0.34
CA ALA A 87 -1.80 14.57 -0.62
C ALA A 87 -0.84 15.72 -0.26
N ASP A 88 -0.43 15.88 1.01
CA ASP A 88 0.54 16.89 1.43
C ASP A 88 2.00 16.42 1.49
N LEU A 89 2.29 15.19 1.05
CA LEU A 89 3.63 14.61 1.04
C LEU A 89 4.22 14.61 -0.38
N THR A 90 5.52 14.87 -0.49
CA THR A 90 6.23 14.52 -1.73
C THR A 90 6.35 13.00 -1.84
N ASN A 91 6.63 12.50 -3.04
CA ASN A 91 6.81 11.06 -3.24
C ASN A 91 8.01 10.51 -2.43
N GLU A 92 9.08 11.30 -2.26
CA GLU A 92 10.23 10.94 -1.43
C GLU A 92 9.87 10.86 0.06
N GLU A 93 9.11 11.83 0.58
CA GLU A 93 8.63 11.81 1.97
C GLU A 93 7.69 10.60 2.22
N PHE A 94 6.83 10.30 1.26
CA PHE A 94 5.95 9.14 1.28
C PHE A 94 6.74 7.83 1.34
N LYS A 95 7.69 7.61 0.41
CA LYS A 95 8.54 6.41 0.39
C LYS A 95 9.32 6.25 1.70
N ALA A 96 9.97 7.31 2.16
CA ALA A 96 10.86 7.24 3.33
C ALA A 96 10.16 6.87 4.64
N SER A 97 8.86 7.15 4.76
CA SER A 97 8.08 6.93 5.98
C SER A 97 7.29 5.62 5.99
N ARG A 98 7.01 5.00 4.83
CA ARG A 98 6.10 3.84 4.74
C ARG A 98 6.71 2.60 4.08
N ASN A 99 7.65 2.80 3.16
CA ASN A 99 8.23 1.72 2.35
C ASN A 99 9.60 1.35 2.92
N ARG A 100 9.65 0.32 3.77
CA ARG A 100 10.90 -0.19 4.36
C ARG A 100 10.95 -1.72 4.38
N PHE A 101 10.40 -2.38 3.37
CA PHE A 101 10.66 -3.81 3.17
C PHE A 101 12.14 -4.03 2.87
N LYS A 102 12.77 -4.99 3.56
CA LYS A 102 14.20 -5.30 3.40
C LYS A 102 14.41 -6.58 2.61
N GLY A 103 13.97 -6.57 1.35
CA GLY A 103 14.16 -7.69 0.44
C GLY A 103 15.60 -8.23 0.46
N HIS A 104 15.72 -9.55 0.41
CA HIS A 104 17.00 -10.24 0.23
C HIS A 104 17.03 -10.95 -1.12
N GLU A 105 18.18 -11.44 -1.59
CA GLU A 105 18.16 -12.28 -2.80
C GLU A 105 17.32 -13.54 -2.55
N CYS A 106 16.34 -13.78 -3.42
CA CYS A 106 15.50 -14.98 -3.34
C CYS A 106 16.40 -16.22 -3.32
N SER A 107 16.22 -17.09 -2.34
CA SER A 107 16.95 -18.35 -2.28
C SER A 107 16.73 -19.14 -3.58
N THR A 108 17.81 -19.46 -4.28
CA THR A 108 17.79 -20.32 -5.47
C THR A 108 17.61 -21.80 -5.13
N LYS A 109 17.51 -22.14 -3.83
CA LYS A 109 17.27 -23.51 -3.39
C LYS A 109 15.80 -23.85 -3.66
N THR A 110 15.57 -24.83 -4.50
CA THR A 110 14.27 -25.49 -4.66
C THR A 110 13.84 -26.11 -3.33
N SER A 111 13.03 -25.39 -2.57
CA SER A 111 12.21 -25.95 -1.49
C SER A 111 11.00 -26.66 -2.10
N SER A 112 10.42 -27.61 -1.37
CA SER A 112 9.13 -28.20 -1.75
C SER A 112 8.05 -27.13 -1.65
N PHE A 113 7.33 -26.87 -2.75
CA PHE A 113 6.18 -25.97 -2.77
C PHE A 113 4.90 -26.78 -2.53
N LYS A 114 4.29 -26.66 -1.34
CA LYS A 114 3.09 -27.44 -0.95
C LYS A 114 1.97 -27.42 -1.99
N TYR A 115 1.76 -26.29 -2.65
CA TYR A 115 0.67 -26.12 -3.61
C TYR A 115 1.04 -26.47 -5.06
N GLN A 116 2.22 -27.06 -5.31
CA GLN A 116 2.70 -27.39 -6.66
C GLN A 116 1.69 -28.21 -7.48
N ASN A 117 1.03 -29.18 -6.84
CA ASN A 117 0.10 -30.12 -7.49
C ASN A 117 -1.37 -29.65 -7.50
N VAL A 118 -1.67 -28.45 -7.01
CA VAL A 118 -3.02 -27.87 -7.13
C VAL A 118 -3.30 -27.58 -8.60
N THR A 119 -4.37 -28.17 -9.14
CA THR A 119 -4.79 -28.05 -10.55
C THR A 119 -6.17 -27.40 -10.68
N ALA A 120 -7.10 -27.72 -9.78
CA ALA A 120 -8.43 -27.12 -9.75
C ALA A 120 -8.40 -25.81 -8.94
N LEU A 121 -8.45 -24.67 -9.63
CA LEU A 121 -8.49 -23.35 -9.02
C LEU A 121 -9.82 -22.67 -9.36
N PRO A 122 -10.51 -22.04 -8.39
CA PRO A 122 -11.68 -21.24 -8.71
C PRO A 122 -11.28 -20.05 -9.59
N SER A 123 -12.21 -19.53 -10.40
CA SER A 123 -11.98 -18.36 -11.26
C SER A 123 -11.73 -17.07 -10.46
N SER A 124 -12.25 -17.02 -9.23
CA SER A 124 -12.01 -15.93 -8.28
C SER A 124 -11.89 -16.48 -6.85
N MET A 125 -11.06 -15.85 -6.04
CA MET A 125 -10.97 -16.07 -4.60
C MET A 125 -11.04 -14.72 -3.87
N ASP A 126 -11.77 -14.66 -2.77
CA ASP A 126 -11.82 -13.49 -1.88
C ASP A 126 -11.91 -13.98 -0.44
N TRP A 127 -10.78 -13.97 0.27
CA TRP A 127 -10.69 -14.46 1.65
C TRP A 127 -11.47 -13.59 2.63
N ARG A 128 -11.80 -12.33 2.28
CA ARG A 128 -12.69 -11.48 3.10
C ARG A 128 -14.08 -12.11 3.19
N LYS A 129 -14.60 -12.62 2.06
CA LYS A 129 -15.89 -13.34 2.00
C LYS A 129 -15.87 -14.69 2.74
N LYS A 130 -14.69 -15.20 3.07
CA LYS A 130 -14.50 -16.41 3.90
C LYS A 130 -14.26 -16.08 5.37
N GLY A 131 -14.26 -14.80 5.74
CA GLY A 131 -14.01 -14.33 7.11
C GLY A 131 -12.58 -14.62 7.57
N ALA A 132 -11.62 -14.68 6.65
CA ALA A 132 -10.21 -14.97 6.90
C ALA A 132 -9.30 -13.74 6.70
N VAL A 133 -9.87 -12.54 6.82
CA VAL A 133 -9.16 -11.26 6.75
C VAL A 133 -9.76 -10.35 7.82
N THR A 134 -8.90 -9.76 8.65
CA THR A 134 -9.28 -8.75 9.67
C THR A 134 -9.59 -7.40 9.02
N PRO A 135 -10.18 -6.43 9.75
CA PRO A 135 -10.32 -5.06 9.25
C PRO A 135 -8.96 -4.46 8.85
N ILE A 136 -8.96 -3.56 7.86
CA ILE A 136 -7.76 -2.83 7.45
C ILE A 136 -7.17 -2.07 8.64
N LYS A 137 -5.84 -2.07 8.71
CA LYS A 137 -5.05 -1.36 9.71
C LYS A 137 -4.18 -0.27 9.07
N ASP A 138 -3.58 0.58 9.88
CA ASP A 138 -2.67 1.65 9.43
C ASP A 138 -1.33 1.58 10.19
N GLN A 139 -0.24 1.37 9.47
CA GLN A 139 1.12 1.36 9.99
C GLN A 139 1.65 2.76 10.35
N GLY A 140 0.93 3.82 9.97
CA GLY A 140 1.37 5.19 10.20
C GLY A 140 2.71 5.51 9.53
N GLN A 141 3.63 6.11 10.29
CA GLN A 141 4.96 6.54 9.82
C GLN A 141 6.08 5.53 10.13
N CYS A 142 5.71 4.34 10.58
CA CYS A 142 6.64 3.27 10.91
C CYS A 142 6.83 2.37 9.68
N GLY A 143 8.08 2.09 9.31
CA GLY A 143 8.43 1.19 8.21
C GLY A 143 8.26 -0.30 8.56
N CYS A 144 7.09 -0.68 9.04
CA CYS A 144 6.79 -2.02 9.57
C CYS A 144 5.78 -2.80 8.71
N CYS A 145 5.63 -2.44 7.43
CA CYS A 145 4.78 -3.15 6.48
C CYS A 145 5.04 -4.68 6.42
N TRP A 146 6.29 -5.09 6.66
CA TRP A 146 6.67 -6.50 6.82
C TRP A 146 5.89 -7.21 7.94
N ALA A 147 5.74 -6.57 9.10
CA ALA A 147 5.02 -7.12 10.25
C ALA A 147 3.52 -7.23 9.94
N PHE A 148 2.92 -6.18 9.37
CA PHE A 148 1.51 -6.18 8.96
C PHE A 148 1.21 -7.26 7.92
N SER A 149 2.07 -7.40 6.91
CA SER A 149 1.91 -8.45 5.90
C SER A 149 1.96 -9.86 6.51
N ALA A 150 2.95 -10.11 7.37
CA ALA A 150 3.11 -11.41 8.03
C ALA A 150 1.93 -11.72 8.95
N VAL A 151 1.50 -10.74 9.77
CA VAL A 151 0.35 -10.88 10.66
C VAL A 151 -0.93 -11.18 9.87
N ALA A 152 -1.25 -10.41 8.83
CA ALA A 152 -2.45 -10.65 8.02
C ALA A 152 -2.47 -12.06 7.38
N ALA A 153 -1.32 -12.57 6.92
CA ALA A 153 -1.21 -13.95 6.44
C ALA A 153 -1.42 -14.99 7.58
N MET A 154 -0.87 -14.72 8.77
CA MET A 154 -0.99 -15.57 9.96
C MET A 154 -2.42 -15.60 10.51
N GLU A 155 -3.12 -14.47 10.56
CA GLU A 155 -4.53 -14.37 10.95
C GLU A 155 -5.40 -15.20 9.99
N GLY A 156 -5.11 -15.11 8.69
CA GLY A 156 -5.76 -15.89 7.64
C GLY A 156 -5.63 -17.40 7.86
N ILE A 157 -4.40 -17.91 7.99
CA ILE A 157 -4.19 -19.36 8.23
C ILE A 157 -4.78 -19.81 9.57
N THR A 158 -4.72 -18.96 10.61
CA THR A 158 -5.33 -19.23 11.92
C THR A 158 -6.84 -19.42 11.79
N LYS A 159 -7.53 -18.57 11.03
CA LYS A 159 -8.95 -18.74 10.72
C LYS A 159 -9.23 -20.05 10.02
N LEU A 160 -8.43 -20.41 9.02
CA LEU A 160 -8.63 -21.63 8.23
C LEU A 160 -8.43 -22.90 9.06
N LYS A 161 -7.57 -22.85 10.07
CA LYS A 161 -7.25 -24.00 10.92
C LYS A 161 -8.14 -24.14 12.14
N SER A 162 -8.43 -23.03 12.82
CA SER A 162 -9.17 -23.03 14.08
C SER A 162 -10.65 -22.68 13.92
N GLY A 163 -11.04 -22.12 12.77
CA GLY A 163 -12.36 -21.53 12.56
C GLY A 163 -12.55 -20.15 13.21
N LYS A 164 -11.55 -19.63 13.95
CA LYS A 164 -11.61 -18.33 14.64
C LYS A 164 -10.71 -17.32 13.95
N LEU A 165 -11.27 -16.15 13.62
CA LEU A 165 -10.48 -15.01 13.18
C LEU A 165 -10.04 -14.26 14.42
N ILE A 166 -8.73 -14.13 14.63
CA ILE A 166 -8.13 -13.48 15.79
C ILE A 166 -7.32 -12.32 15.26
N SER A 167 -7.51 -11.13 15.82
CA SER A 167 -6.63 -9.98 15.52
C SER A 167 -5.34 -10.13 16.29
N LEU A 168 -4.23 -10.36 15.59
CA LEU A 168 -2.90 -10.56 16.18
C LEU A 168 -2.12 -9.24 16.22
N SER A 169 -1.06 -9.21 17.04
CA SER A 169 -0.27 -7.99 17.29
C SER A 169 0.87 -7.83 16.29
N GLU A 170 0.84 -6.76 15.50
CA GLU A 170 2.00 -6.32 14.73
C GLU A 170 3.10 -5.74 15.63
N GLN A 171 2.72 -5.11 16.75
CA GLN A 171 3.69 -4.47 17.66
C GLN A 171 4.61 -5.48 18.34
N GLU A 172 4.12 -6.68 18.65
CA GLU A 172 4.97 -7.75 19.19
C GLU A 172 6.11 -8.08 18.22
N LEU A 173 5.84 -8.17 16.91
CA LEU A 173 6.89 -8.35 15.91
C LEU A 173 7.83 -7.14 15.86
N VAL A 174 7.28 -5.93 15.81
CA VAL A 174 8.07 -4.68 15.75
C VAL A 174 9.05 -4.58 16.93
N ASP A 175 8.63 -4.96 18.13
CA ASP A 175 9.43 -4.81 19.35
C ASP A 175 10.34 -6.01 19.65
N CYS A 176 9.93 -7.22 19.28
CA CYS A 176 10.59 -8.46 19.70
C CYS A 176 11.40 -9.13 18.58
N ASP A 177 11.00 -9.00 17.31
CA ASP A 177 11.76 -9.52 16.16
C ASP A 177 12.80 -8.51 15.65
N ILE A 178 13.71 -8.14 16.55
CA ILE A 178 14.77 -7.15 16.27
C ILE A 178 16.16 -7.79 16.13
N LYS A 179 16.21 -9.12 16.12
CA LYS A 179 17.47 -9.89 16.03
C LYS A 179 17.70 -10.33 14.59
N GLY A 180 18.46 -9.55 13.84
CA GLY A 180 18.88 -9.93 12.48
C GLY A 180 18.57 -8.85 11.45
N VAL A 181 17.83 -9.21 10.39
CA VAL A 181 17.46 -8.29 9.31
C VAL A 181 16.36 -7.32 9.74
N ASP A 182 15.44 -7.82 10.57
CA ASP A 182 14.26 -7.10 11.03
C ASP A 182 14.67 -6.15 12.16
N GLN A 183 14.26 -4.89 12.01
CA GLN A 183 14.71 -3.77 12.85
C GLN A 183 13.54 -2.81 13.10
N GLY A 184 12.38 -3.37 13.50
CA GLY A 184 11.18 -2.62 13.81
C GLY A 184 10.74 -1.68 12.69
N CYS A 185 10.59 -0.39 12.99
CA CYS A 185 10.25 0.68 12.06
C CYS A 185 11.33 0.97 11.02
N SER A 186 12.54 0.45 11.18
CA SER A 186 13.60 0.55 10.17
C SER A 186 13.52 -0.53 9.09
N GLY A 187 12.51 -1.40 9.14
CA GLY A 187 12.24 -2.38 8.09
C GLY A 187 12.61 -3.82 8.47
N GLY A 188 12.06 -4.76 7.70
CA GLY A 188 12.16 -6.19 7.95
C GLY A 188 11.61 -7.04 6.80
N LEU A 189 11.43 -8.34 7.07
CA LEU A 189 11.07 -9.38 6.11
C LEU A 189 9.97 -10.29 6.67
N MET A 190 8.95 -10.61 5.88
CA MET A 190 7.87 -11.48 6.32
C MET A 190 8.35 -12.88 6.75
N ASP A 191 9.39 -13.42 6.11
CA ASP A 191 9.94 -14.73 6.44
C ASP A 191 10.58 -14.76 7.83
N ASN A 192 11.25 -13.68 8.21
CA ASN A 192 11.83 -13.55 9.54
C ASN A 192 10.74 -13.41 10.60
N ALA A 193 9.70 -12.63 10.32
CA ALA A 193 8.53 -12.58 11.19
C ALA A 193 7.93 -13.98 11.40
N PHE A 194 7.78 -14.79 10.35
CA PHE A 194 7.30 -16.16 10.49
C PHE A 194 8.29 -17.04 11.28
N GLN A 195 9.59 -16.91 11.02
CA GLN A 195 10.65 -17.61 11.74
C GLN A 195 10.63 -17.25 13.23
N PHE A 196 10.43 -15.97 13.58
CA PHE A 196 10.28 -15.48 14.93
C PHE A 196 9.07 -16.13 15.59
N VAL A 197 7.88 -16.07 14.97
CA VAL A 197 6.65 -16.67 15.54
C VAL A 197 6.84 -18.17 15.77
N GLN A 198 7.48 -18.88 14.85
CA GLN A 198 7.76 -20.31 14.99
C GLN A 198 8.64 -20.58 16.23
N ASN A 199 9.72 -19.80 16.39
CA ASN A 199 10.67 -19.93 17.50
C ASN A 199 10.08 -19.46 18.83
N ASN A 200 9.24 -18.44 18.80
CA ASN A 200 8.50 -17.90 19.94
C ASN A 200 7.31 -18.79 20.33
N HIS A 201 6.99 -19.81 19.54
CA HIS A 201 5.84 -20.70 19.71
C HIS A 201 4.47 -20.04 19.58
N GLY A 202 4.42 -18.79 19.12
CA GLY A 202 3.19 -18.10 18.78
C GLY A 202 3.33 -16.58 18.78
N LEU A 203 2.19 -15.93 18.60
CA LEU A 203 2.02 -14.48 18.62
C LEU A 203 0.78 -14.14 19.45
N THR A 204 0.81 -13.02 20.17
CA THR A 204 -0.30 -12.53 20.99
C THR A 204 -1.35 -11.76 20.17
N THR A 205 -2.45 -11.41 20.82
CA THR A 205 -3.51 -10.59 20.20
C THR A 205 -3.17 -9.10 20.19
N GLU A 206 -3.69 -8.37 19.21
CA GLU A 206 -3.65 -6.89 19.18
C GLU A 206 -4.15 -6.28 20.49
N ALA A 207 -5.20 -6.84 21.10
CA ALA A 207 -5.73 -6.32 22.36
C ALA A 207 -4.78 -6.47 23.56
N ASN A 208 -3.88 -7.46 23.53
CA ASN A 208 -2.92 -7.73 24.60
C ASN A 208 -1.60 -6.98 24.40
N TYR A 209 -1.24 -6.71 23.15
CA TYR A 209 -0.06 -5.93 22.77
C TYR A 209 -0.44 -4.95 21.64
N PRO A 210 -1.05 -3.80 21.98
CA PRO A 210 -1.59 -2.87 20.99
C PRO A 210 -0.52 -2.20 20.13
N TYR A 211 -0.89 -1.87 18.90
CA TYR A 211 -0.04 -1.11 17.98
C TYR A 211 0.15 0.33 18.42
N THR A 212 1.40 0.78 18.42
CA THR A 212 1.81 2.13 18.84
C THR A 212 2.49 2.93 17.74
N GLY A 213 2.83 2.31 16.60
CA GLY A 213 3.40 3.00 15.45
C GLY A 213 4.83 3.48 15.63
N VAL A 214 5.55 2.96 16.63
CA VAL A 214 6.94 3.29 16.93
C VAL A 214 7.68 2.06 17.46
N ASP A 215 9.01 2.11 17.44
CA ASP A 215 9.84 1.09 18.09
C ASP A 215 9.67 1.15 19.61
N GLY A 216 9.36 0.00 20.22
CA GLY A 216 9.31 -0.20 21.65
C GLY A 216 10.39 -1.16 22.14
N THR A 217 10.36 -1.44 23.44
CA THR A 217 11.11 -2.56 24.01
C THR A 217 10.18 -3.75 24.11
N CYS A 218 10.64 -4.93 23.67
CA CYS A 218 9.86 -6.18 23.74
C CYS A 218 9.25 -6.39 25.14
N ASN A 219 7.91 -6.31 25.21
CA ASN A 219 7.14 -6.58 26.42
C ASN A 219 6.99 -8.10 26.59
N THR A 220 7.94 -8.70 27.29
CA THR A 220 8.01 -10.16 27.52
C THR A 220 6.77 -10.75 28.19
N LYS A 221 6.00 -9.96 28.96
CA LYS A 221 4.74 -10.43 29.55
C LYS A 221 3.63 -10.53 28.51
N GLY A 222 3.60 -9.60 27.56
CA GLY A 222 2.66 -9.62 26.43
C GLY A 222 2.99 -10.75 25.46
N GLU A 223 4.26 -10.83 25.07
CA GLU A 223 4.84 -11.87 24.19
C GLU A 223 4.53 -13.29 24.68
N ALA A 224 4.69 -13.56 25.99
CA ALA A 224 4.46 -14.89 26.56
C ALA A 224 2.98 -15.36 26.53
N ASN A 225 2.03 -14.52 26.11
CA ASN A 225 0.60 -14.85 26.04
C ASN A 225 0.17 -15.12 24.59
N HIS A 226 0.58 -16.27 24.05
CA HIS A 226 0.31 -16.62 22.66
C HIS A 226 -1.17 -16.92 22.40
N ALA A 227 -1.72 -16.31 21.35
CA ALA A 227 -3.10 -16.49 20.90
C ALA A 227 -3.22 -17.39 19.66
N ALA A 228 -2.18 -17.44 18.83
CA ALA A 228 -2.09 -18.31 17.67
C ALA A 228 -0.62 -18.68 17.40
N ASN A 229 -0.39 -19.81 16.74
CA ASN A 229 0.93 -20.30 16.37
C ASN A 229 0.97 -20.85 14.95
N ILE A 230 2.18 -21.01 14.44
CA ILE A 230 2.47 -21.62 13.13
C ILE A 230 3.57 -22.67 13.30
N ASN A 231 3.57 -23.69 12.45
CA ASN A 231 4.56 -24.78 12.46
C ASN A 231 5.80 -24.45 11.63
N GLY A 232 5.74 -23.43 10.78
CA GLY A 232 6.82 -22.97 9.89
C GLY A 232 6.28 -22.06 8.81
N TYR A 233 7.06 -21.83 7.75
CA TYR A 233 6.66 -21.05 6.57
C TYR A 233 7.26 -21.65 5.30
N GLU A 234 6.70 -21.30 4.15
CA GLU A 234 7.19 -21.70 2.84
C GLU A 234 7.18 -20.51 1.87
N ASP A 235 8.15 -20.49 0.97
CA ASP A 235 8.20 -19.55 -0.15
C ASP A 235 7.41 -20.08 -1.33
N VAL A 236 6.71 -19.18 -2.01
CA VAL A 236 6.17 -19.42 -3.34
C VAL A 236 7.34 -19.36 -4.34
N PRO A 237 7.42 -20.26 -5.33
CA PRO A 237 8.37 -20.14 -6.42
C PRO A 237 8.41 -18.74 -7.03
N ALA A 238 9.56 -18.08 -6.92
CA ALA A 238 9.76 -16.72 -7.39
C ALA A 238 9.49 -16.59 -8.91
N ASN A 239 9.03 -15.41 -9.32
CA ASN A 239 8.74 -15.03 -10.70
C ASN A 239 7.71 -15.96 -11.36
N SER A 240 6.67 -16.32 -10.60
CA SER A 240 5.62 -17.21 -11.07
C SER A 240 4.24 -16.82 -10.52
N GLU A 241 3.54 -15.96 -11.26
CA GLU A 241 2.12 -15.65 -10.96
C GLU A 241 1.25 -16.91 -10.92
N LYS A 242 1.62 -17.96 -11.67
CA LYS A 242 0.93 -19.26 -11.63
C LYS A 242 1.11 -19.97 -10.28
N ALA A 243 2.31 -19.93 -9.70
CA ALA A 243 2.54 -20.51 -8.38
C ALA A 243 1.87 -19.67 -7.30
N LEU A 244 1.98 -18.34 -7.39
CA LEU A 244 1.28 -17.42 -6.49
C LEU A 244 -0.24 -17.65 -6.52
N LEU A 245 -0.83 -17.86 -7.70
CA LEU A 245 -2.26 -18.12 -7.85
C LEU A 245 -2.69 -19.37 -7.09
N LYS A 246 -1.88 -20.44 -7.17
CA LYS A 246 -2.14 -21.68 -6.44
C LYS A 246 -2.07 -21.48 -4.93
N ALA A 247 -1.12 -20.67 -4.46
CA ALA A 247 -1.00 -20.37 -3.03
C ALA A 247 -2.17 -19.51 -2.54
N VAL A 248 -2.49 -18.41 -3.23
CA VAL A 248 -3.59 -17.48 -2.88
C VAL A 248 -4.95 -18.19 -2.93
N ALA A 249 -5.14 -19.19 -3.80
CA ALA A 249 -6.35 -20.00 -3.82
C ALA A 249 -6.55 -20.87 -2.57
N ASN A 250 -5.51 -21.07 -1.75
CA ASN A 250 -5.54 -21.94 -0.57
C ASN A 250 -5.43 -21.19 0.77
N GLN A 251 -4.83 -19.99 0.80
CA GLN A 251 -4.78 -19.10 1.97
C GLN A 251 -4.33 -17.68 1.56
N PRO A 252 -4.47 -16.66 2.44
CA PRO A 252 -3.79 -15.38 2.26
C PRO A 252 -2.27 -15.52 2.25
N ILE A 253 -1.59 -14.75 1.39
CA ILE A 253 -0.14 -14.86 1.12
C ILE A 253 0.52 -13.49 1.32
N SER A 254 1.63 -13.45 2.05
CA SER A 254 2.48 -12.25 2.10
C SER A 254 3.20 -12.09 0.76
N VAL A 255 3.20 -10.90 0.20
CA VAL A 255 3.90 -10.55 -1.04
C VAL A 255 4.64 -9.23 -0.86
N ALA A 256 5.80 -9.08 -1.50
CA ALA A 256 6.45 -7.79 -1.63
C ALA A 256 6.19 -7.18 -3.01
N ILE A 257 6.10 -5.85 -3.06
CA ILE A 257 5.89 -5.07 -4.28
C ILE A 257 6.78 -3.82 -4.28
N ASP A 258 6.99 -3.24 -5.46
CA ASP A 258 7.42 -1.85 -5.62
C ASP A 258 6.19 -0.93 -5.52
N ALA A 259 6.06 -0.23 -4.39
CA ALA A 259 4.98 0.69 -4.09
C ALA A 259 5.46 2.15 -4.09
N GLY A 260 6.61 2.44 -4.71
CA GLY A 260 7.26 3.75 -4.64
C GLY A 260 6.68 4.81 -5.59
N GLY A 261 5.91 4.42 -6.60
CA GLY A 261 5.40 5.33 -7.64
C GLY A 261 4.27 6.25 -7.17
N SER A 262 4.18 7.47 -7.71
CA SER A 262 3.11 8.44 -7.39
C SER A 262 1.71 7.91 -7.72
N ASP A 263 1.56 7.13 -8.80
CA ASP A 263 0.29 6.48 -9.14
C ASP A 263 -0.16 5.50 -8.05
N PHE A 264 0.79 4.82 -7.40
CA PHE A 264 0.50 3.93 -6.28
C PHE A 264 0.16 4.73 -5.02
N GLN A 265 0.92 5.79 -4.72
CA GLN A 265 0.66 6.71 -3.62
C GLN A 265 -0.78 7.25 -3.65
N PHE A 266 -1.29 7.60 -4.84
CA PHE A 266 -2.62 8.19 -5.01
C PHE A 266 -3.67 7.23 -5.57
N TYR A 267 -3.39 5.94 -5.64
CA TYR A 267 -4.39 4.96 -6.11
C TYR A 267 -5.69 5.10 -5.30
N SER A 268 -6.81 5.14 -6.03
CA SER A 268 -8.15 5.24 -5.43
C SER A 268 -9.03 4.07 -5.82
N SER A 269 -9.11 3.71 -7.10
CA SER A 269 -9.99 2.62 -7.54
C SER A 269 -9.64 2.08 -8.92
N GLY A 270 -10.17 0.90 -9.25
CA GLY A 270 -10.04 0.26 -10.56
C GLY A 270 -8.95 -0.82 -10.58
N ILE A 271 -8.56 -1.26 -11.77
CA ILE A 271 -7.47 -2.23 -11.91
C ILE A 271 -6.17 -1.46 -12.11
N PHE A 272 -5.29 -1.49 -11.13
CA PHE A 272 -4.00 -0.83 -11.18
C PHE A 272 -3.13 -1.46 -12.28
N THR A 273 -2.75 -0.62 -13.25
CA THR A 273 -1.82 -0.92 -14.35
C THR A 273 -0.76 0.19 -14.45
N GLY A 274 -0.44 0.81 -13.32
CA GLY A 274 0.49 1.93 -13.25
C GLY A 274 1.93 1.48 -13.45
N GLU A 275 2.79 2.44 -13.74
CA GLU A 275 4.21 2.18 -13.86
C GLU A 275 4.83 1.98 -12.48
N CYS A 276 5.55 0.86 -12.34
CA CYS A 276 6.30 0.47 -11.16
C CYS A 276 7.47 -0.39 -11.62
N GLY A 277 8.57 -0.39 -10.87
CA GLY A 277 9.71 -1.24 -11.12
C GLY A 277 9.56 -2.58 -10.42
N THR A 278 10.71 -3.18 -10.14
CA THR A 278 10.85 -4.43 -9.37
C THR A 278 11.78 -4.24 -8.17
N SER A 279 12.01 -2.99 -7.77
CA SER A 279 12.77 -2.63 -6.57
C SER A 279 11.82 -2.69 -5.38
N LEU A 280 11.56 -3.91 -4.91
CA LEU A 280 10.60 -4.19 -3.85
C LEU A 280 10.91 -3.39 -2.58
N ASP A 281 9.94 -2.59 -2.13
CA ASP A 281 10.10 -1.66 -1.00
C ASP A 281 8.95 -1.74 0.00
N HIS A 282 7.90 -2.53 -0.29
CA HIS A 282 6.70 -2.62 0.54
C HIS A 282 6.14 -4.05 0.64
N GLY A 283 5.78 -4.46 1.86
CA GLY A 283 5.15 -5.75 2.16
C GLY A 283 3.64 -5.62 2.30
N VAL A 284 2.88 -6.45 1.59
CA VAL A 284 1.41 -6.45 1.57
C VAL A 284 0.87 -7.87 1.50
N THR A 285 -0.43 -8.08 1.69
CA THR A 285 -1.02 -9.43 1.66
C THR A 285 -1.94 -9.63 0.47
N ALA A 286 -1.64 -10.61 -0.39
CA ALA A 286 -2.57 -11.09 -1.41
C ALA A 286 -3.68 -11.91 -0.74
N VAL A 287 -4.88 -11.33 -0.66
CA VAL A 287 -6.06 -11.93 -0.01
C VAL A 287 -7.10 -12.45 -1.01
N GLY A 288 -6.77 -12.44 -2.30
CA GLY A 288 -7.65 -12.95 -3.32
C GLY A 288 -7.18 -12.63 -4.73
N TYR A 289 -8.02 -13.00 -5.68
CA TYR A 289 -7.87 -12.68 -7.09
C TYR A 289 -9.23 -12.78 -7.78
N GLY A 290 -9.35 -12.17 -8.95
CA GLY A 290 -10.57 -12.26 -9.73
C GLY A 290 -10.36 -11.97 -11.20
N VAL A 291 -11.50 -11.82 -11.87
CA VAL A 291 -11.62 -11.41 -13.26
C VAL A 291 -12.77 -10.43 -13.34
N THR A 292 -12.54 -9.27 -13.94
CA THR A 292 -13.59 -8.29 -14.24
C THR A 292 -14.49 -8.78 -15.37
N SER A 293 -15.62 -8.10 -15.58
CA SER A 293 -16.58 -8.45 -16.64
C SER A 293 -16.00 -8.38 -18.06
N ASP A 294 -14.97 -7.55 -18.27
CA ASP A 294 -14.25 -7.42 -19.55
C ASP A 294 -13.10 -8.44 -19.72
N GLY A 295 -12.91 -9.34 -18.75
CA GLY A 295 -11.89 -10.38 -18.79
C GLY A 295 -10.55 -10.01 -18.14
N THR A 296 -10.39 -8.77 -17.64
CA THR A 296 -9.17 -8.35 -16.96
C THR A 296 -8.98 -9.09 -15.64
N LYS A 297 -7.86 -9.82 -15.52
CA LYS A 297 -7.50 -10.56 -14.31
C LYS A 297 -6.82 -9.63 -13.32
N TYR A 298 -7.08 -9.82 -12.03
CA TYR A 298 -6.45 -9.03 -10.97
C TYR A 298 -6.11 -9.86 -9.73
N TRP A 299 -5.12 -9.37 -8.97
CA TRP A 299 -4.85 -9.69 -7.57
C TRP A 299 -5.66 -8.76 -6.68
N LEU A 300 -6.25 -9.28 -5.61
CA LEU A 300 -6.84 -8.47 -4.55
C LEU A 300 -5.85 -8.41 -3.39
N VAL A 301 -5.34 -7.22 -3.11
CA VAL A 301 -4.24 -7.00 -2.16
C VAL A 301 -4.72 -6.12 -1.02
N ASN A 302 -4.46 -6.58 0.21
CA ASN A 302 -4.68 -5.87 1.46
C ASN A 302 -3.43 -5.03 1.78
N ASN A 303 -3.59 -3.72 1.96
CA ASN A 303 -2.53 -2.79 2.32
C ASN A 303 -2.66 -2.33 3.79
N SER A 304 -1.58 -1.77 4.35
CA SER A 304 -1.47 -1.36 5.75
C SER A 304 -1.47 0.16 5.92
N TRP A 305 -2.21 0.90 5.10
CA TRP A 305 -2.22 2.37 5.07
C TRP A 305 -3.56 2.98 5.49
N GLY A 306 -4.40 2.22 6.18
CA GLY A 306 -5.73 2.67 6.57
C GLY A 306 -6.74 2.66 5.43
N THR A 307 -8.02 2.85 5.78
CA THR A 307 -9.15 2.72 4.86
C THR A 307 -9.31 3.91 3.91
N GLU A 308 -8.64 5.03 4.17
CA GLU A 308 -8.71 6.24 3.34
C GLU A 308 -7.85 6.15 2.07
N TRP A 309 -6.97 5.14 1.99
CA TRP A 309 -6.19 4.85 0.79
C TRP A 309 -6.84 3.74 -0.04
N GLY A 310 -6.80 3.88 -1.37
CA GLY A 310 -7.31 2.86 -2.29
C GLY A 310 -8.79 2.55 -2.13
N GLU A 311 -9.15 1.29 -2.38
CA GLU A 311 -10.51 0.79 -2.28
C GLU A 311 -10.78 0.30 -0.87
N GLU A 312 -10.99 1.25 0.06
CA GLU A 312 -11.14 0.98 1.50
C GLU A 312 -9.93 0.21 2.06
N GLY A 313 -8.72 0.63 1.71
CA GLY A 313 -7.45 0.00 2.11
C GLY A 313 -6.96 -1.14 1.21
N TYR A 314 -7.72 -1.49 0.18
CA TYR A 314 -7.34 -2.53 -0.79
C TYR A 314 -6.89 -1.93 -2.13
N ILE A 315 -6.14 -2.72 -2.89
CA ILE A 315 -5.83 -2.46 -4.29
C ILE A 315 -6.09 -3.70 -5.13
N ARG A 316 -6.61 -3.48 -6.35
CA ARG A 316 -6.71 -4.53 -7.36
C ARG A 316 -5.61 -4.34 -8.39
N MET A 317 -4.57 -5.17 -8.34
CA MET A 317 -3.43 -5.07 -9.25
C MET A 317 -3.61 -6.00 -10.44
N GLN A 318 -3.28 -5.56 -11.65
CA GLN A 318 -3.38 -6.44 -12.82
C GLN A 318 -2.55 -7.70 -12.64
N ARG A 319 -3.16 -8.83 -12.99
CA ARG A 319 -2.58 -10.18 -12.91
C ARG A 319 -2.46 -10.75 -14.32
N ASP A 320 -1.54 -11.71 -14.48
CA ASP A 320 -1.29 -12.42 -15.75
C ASP A 320 -0.69 -11.47 -16.79
N VAL A 321 0.33 -10.73 -16.35
CA VAL A 321 1.12 -9.83 -17.21
C VAL A 321 2.29 -10.60 -17.83
N ASP A 322 2.87 -10.06 -18.91
CA ASP A 322 3.97 -10.74 -19.62
C ASP A 322 5.26 -10.85 -18.77
N ALA A 323 5.46 -9.92 -17.83
CA ALA A 323 6.60 -9.94 -16.92
C ALA A 323 6.47 -11.08 -15.91
N LYS A 324 7.51 -11.92 -15.79
CA LYS A 324 7.48 -13.10 -14.90
C LYS A 324 7.42 -12.71 -13.43
N GLU A 325 8.01 -11.57 -13.12
CA GLU A 325 8.01 -10.90 -11.83
C GLU A 325 6.58 -10.49 -11.40
N GLY A 326 5.63 -10.43 -12.34
CA GLY A 326 4.31 -9.84 -12.13
C GLY A 326 4.37 -8.30 -12.08
N LEU A 327 3.21 -7.65 -12.12
CA LEU A 327 3.15 -6.19 -12.01
C LEU A 327 3.72 -5.75 -10.65
N CYS A 328 4.64 -4.77 -10.68
CA CYS A 328 5.37 -4.26 -9.52
C CYS A 328 6.17 -5.32 -8.75
N GLY A 329 6.53 -6.44 -9.40
CA GLY A 329 7.30 -7.51 -8.77
C GLY A 329 6.51 -8.38 -7.78
N ILE A 330 5.18 -8.34 -7.80
CA ILE A 330 4.31 -9.07 -6.84
C ILE A 330 4.56 -10.58 -6.77
N ALA A 331 5.13 -11.20 -7.81
CA ALA A 331 5.45 -12.62 -7.86
C ALA A 331 6.92 -12.94 -7.54
N MET A 332 7.75 -11.93 -7.21
CA MET A 332 9.17 -12.12 -6.90
C MET A 332 9.40 -12.70 -5.52
N GLN A 333 8.77 -12.11 -4.49
CA GLN A 333 8.95 -12.49 -3.09
C GLN A 333 7.60 -12.66 -2.40
N ALA A 334 7.13 -13.91 -2.40
CA ALA A 334 5.89 -14.27 -1.78
C ALA A 334 6.10 -15.48 -0.87
N SER A 335 5.57 -15.41 0.34
CA SER A 335 5.72 -16.45 1.36
C SER A 335 4.47 -16.55 2.22
N TYR A 336 4.31 -17.69 2.89
CA TYR A 336 3.14 -17.93 3.71
C TYR A 336 3.44 -18.80 4.93
N PRO A 337 2.74 -18.55 6.05
CA PRO A 337 2.84 -19.41 7.21
C PRO A 337 2.15 -20.75 6.96
N THR A 338 2.70 -21.80 7.57
CA THR A 338 2.14 -23.15 7.58
C THR A 338 1.68 -23.50 8.99
N ALA A 339 0.47 -24.05 9.07
CA ALA A 339 -0.15 -24.64 10.26
C ALA A 339 -0.95 -25.86 9.83
#